data_AF-A0A939BE85-F1
#
_entry.id   AF-A0A939BE85-F1
#
_cell.length_a   1.000
_cell.length_b   1.000
_cell.length_c   1.000
_cell.angle_alpha   90.00
_cell.angle_beta   90.00
_cell.angle_gamma   90.00
#
_symmetry.space_group_name_H-M   'P 1'
#
loop_
_entity.id
_entity.type
_entity.pdbx_description
1 polymer ?
#
loop_
_entity_poly.entity_id
_entity_poly.type
_entity_poly.pdbx_seq_one_letter_code
_entity_poly.pdbx_strand_id
1 'polypeptide(L)'
;MKKKSVLSLLLAAALALSLTGCELPWKLGEKEPVVNSDGTITKEENGVKITETAAKSVETELYETADFSLQIPKGWTVTSGGTAMYHSIRVQDPSQPLNQMFVLLKAEGLLHSQEGKDAYAYNVTMGNTWAQMLSQAPVLTTPSTENFFKLFSEYAVFAEQWEPSYAGYTFPRFDGFTVTDRFASASLLSSYALGEETLRASFTENGKEGEGMFAASVVDFGSANIAAGPPSGYIIPQADGGYYMAYNVMAVTAAKDTFIEWESVLTKCLGTLAYSESFVKATEQAGEEKVAMSKEISRITNERLEIIMAAWEGRNVEQDITSQMQSDETGGYERVYDTQTGEIYRAEAGWYESTGSDRYKPVTENKMYAEPISGYIE
;
A
#
# COMPACT_ATOMS: atom_id res chain seq x y z
N MET A 1 51.83 -34.24 2.82
CA MET A 1 51.60 -35.01 4.07
C MET A 1 51.15 -34.01 5.13
N LYS A 2 49.98 -34.05 5.80
CA LYS A 2 48.91 -35.03 6.00
C LYS A 2 47.56 -34.30 6.11
N LYS A 3 46.49 -34.99 5.69
CA LYS A 3 45.06 -34.70 5.89
C LYS A 3 44.63 -34.79 7.37
N LYS A 4 43.55 -34.07 7.72
CA LYS A 4 42.33 -34.48 8.48
C LYS A 4 41.51 -33.19 8.76
N SER A 5 40.34 -32.93 8.17
CA SER A 5 38.99 -33.53 8.32
C SER A 5 38.39 -33.36 9.72
N VAL A 6 37.38 -32.48 9.85
CA VAL A 6 36.09 -32.53 10.62
C VAL A 6 35.28 -31.31 10.08
N LEU A 7 34.19 -31.37 9.30
CA LEU A 7 32.87 -32.01 9.40
C LEU A 7 31.92 -31.33 10.41
N SER A 8 31.08 -30.36 9.98
CA SER A 8 29.71 -30.13 10.51
C SER A 8 29.08 -28.81 10.00
N LEU A 9 28.08 -28.90 9.10
CA LEU A 9 26.76 -28.22 9.14
C LEU A 9 26.10 -28.30 7.75
N LEU A 10 25.46 -29.43 7.51
CA LEU A 10 24.35 -29.60 6.57
C LEU A 10 23.10 -29.77 7.44
N LEU A 11 22.12 -28.86 7.35
CA LEU A 11 20.69 -29.17 7.52
C LEU A 11 19.85 -27.93 7.17
N ALA A 12 19.28 -27.89 5.95
CA ALA A 12 18.01 -27.24 5.59
C ALA A 12 17.88 -27.07 4.06
N ALA A 13 18.11 -28.13 3.28
CA ALA A 13 17.76 -28.16 1.86
C ALA A 13 17.83 -29.62 1.36
N ALA A 14 16.82 -30.43 1.72
CA ALA A 14 16.43 -31.67 1.05
C ALA A 14 15.44 -32.43 1.95
N LEU A 15 14.16 -32.12 1.80
CA LEU A 15 13.10 -33.04 2.24
C LEU A 15 12.00 -33.05 1.20
N ALA A 16 12.36 -33.47 0.00
CA ALA A 16 11.47 -34.14 -0.93
C ALA A 16 12.30 -35.11 -1.79
N LEU A 17 11.85 -36.36 -1.84
CA LEU A 17 12.18 -37.38 -2.85
C LEU A 17 13.52 -38.14 -2.70
N SER A 18 13.56 -39.05 -1.71
CA SER A 18 14.16 -40.38 -1.94
C SER A 18 13.56 -41.44 -1.01
N LEU A 19 12.37 -41.92 -1.35
CA LEU A 19 11.89 -43.23 -0.93
C LEU A 19 11.27 -43.93 -2.15
N THR A 20 12.13 -44.59 -2.92
CA THR A 20 11.72 -45.69 -3.80
C THR A 20 11.28 -46.86 -2.92
N GLY A 21 10.04 -47.34 -3.12
CA GLY A 21 9.64 -48.70 -2.74
C GLY A 21 8.66 -48.83 -1.56
N CYS A 22 7.45 -48.26 -1.70
CA CYS A 22 6.18 -48.89 -1.33
C CYS A 22 5.05 -47.95 -1.74
N GLU A 23 4.42 -48.20 -2.88
CA GLU A 23 3.24 -47.46 -3.31
C GLU A 23 2.08 -47.77 -2.36
N LEU A 24 1.68 -46.78 -1.56
CA LEU A 24 0.47 -46.82 -0.76
C LEU A 24 -0.74 -46.56 -1.68
N PRO A 25 -1.87 -47.29 -1.56
CA PRO A 25 -2.98 -47.25 -2.52
C PRO A 25 -3.75 -45.92 -2.63
N TRP A 26 -3.44 -44.90 -1.84
CA TRP A 26 -4.16 -43.62 -1.81
C TRP A 26 -3.54 -42.52 -2.67
N LYS A 27 -2.38 -42.74 -3.30
CA LYS A 27 -1.72 -41.77 -4.20
C LYS A 27 -2.18 -41.80 -5.67
N LEU A 28 -3.18 -42.61 -6.01
CA LEU A 28 -3.74 -42.64 -7.37
C LEU A 28 -4.74 -41.49 -7.54
N GLY A 29 -4.28 -40.30 -7.94
CA GLY A 29 -5.18 -39.23 -8.39
C GLY A 29 -4.62 -37.81 -8.44
N GLU A 30 -3.52 -37.52 -7.74
CA GLU A 30 -2.94 -36.17 -7.72
C GLU A 30 -1.95 -36.00 -8.89
N LYS A 31 -2.25 -35.07 -9.80
CA LYS A 31 -1.25 -34.61 -10.78
C LYS A 31 -0.31 -33.63 -10.10
N GLU A 32 0.95 -33.57 -10.56
CA GLU A 32 1.89 -32.57 -10.05
C GLU A 32 1.36 -31.15 -10.29
N PRO A 33 1.49 -30.24 -9.29
CA PRO A 33 1.12 -28.84 -9.46
C PRO A 33 1.86 -28.20 -10.64
N VAL A 34 1.17 -27.35 -11.38
CA VAL A 34 1.67 -26.59 -12.52
C VAL A 34 1.80 -25.13 -12.13
N VAL A 35 2.96 -24.53 -12.37
CA VAL A 35 3.17 -23.08 -12.24
C VAL A 35 2.80 -22.43 -13.56
N ASN A 36 1.80 -21.54 -13.54
CA ASN A 36 1.31 -20.82 -14.71
C ASN A 36 2.24 -19.67 -15.09
N SER A 37 2.07 -19.13 -16.31
CA SER A 37 2.89 -18.02 -16.81
C SER A 37 2.74 -16.72 -16.02
N ASP A 38 1.63 -16.55 -15.30
CA ASP A 38 1.34 -15.42 -14.41
C ASP A 38 1.80 -15.67 -12.97
N GLY A 39 2.45 -16.81 -12.70
CA GLY A 39 2.97 -17.19 -11.38
C GLY A 39 1.96 -17.90 -10.48
N THR A 40 0.68 -18.00 -10.88
CA THR A 40 -0.32 -18.76 -10.11
C THR A 40 -0.03 -20.26 -10.16
N ILE A 41 -0.47 -20.99 -9.15
CA ILE A 41 -0.26 -22.44 -9.04
C ILE A 41 -1.58 -23.14 -9.32
N THR A 42 -1.62 -24.01 -10.33
CA THR A 42 -2.75 -24.89 -10.61
C THR A 42 -2.44 -26.31 -10.15
N LYS A 43 -3.33 -26.88 -9.34
CA LYS A 43 -3.27 -28.28 -8.89
C LYS A 43 -4.54 -29.02 -9.31
N GLU A 44 -4.41 -30.30 -9.62
CA GLU A 44 -5.55 -31.20 -9.75
C GLU A 44 -5.57 -32.15 -8.56
N GLU A 45 -6.57 -31.98 -7.70
CA GLU A 45 -6.78 -32.84 -6.54
C GLU A 45 -8.23 -33.31 -6.48
N ASN A 46 -8.43 -34.62 -6.27
CA ASN A 46 -9.76 -35.26 -6.17
C ASN A 46 -10.66 -35.02 -7.39
N GLY A 47 -10.07 -34.95 -8.59
CA GLY A 47 -10.81 -34.76 -9.82
C GLY A 47 -11.34 -33.34 -10.04
N VAL A 48 -10.85 -32.35 -9.26
CA VAL A 48 -11.15 -30.93 -9.42
C VAL A 48 -9.85 -30.19 -9.75
N LYS A 49 -9.92 -29.26 -10.71
CA LYS A 49 -8.80 -28.38 -11.04
C LYS A 49 -8.94 -27.11 -10.20
N ILE A 50 -7.89 -26.78 -9.45
CA ILE A 50 -7.84 -25.60 -8.58
C ILE A 50 -6.69 -24.72 -9.04
N THR A 51 -6.97 -23.45 -9.31
CA THR A 51 -5.96 -22.43 -9.57
C THR A 51 -5.91 -21.47 -8.38
N GLU A 52 -4.78 -21.42 -7.67
CA GLU A 52 -4.61 -20.54 -6.52
C GLU A 52 -4.70 -19.07 -6.91
N THR A 53 -5.15 -18.23 -5.97
CA THR A 53 -5.08 -16.77 -6.19
C THR A 53 -3.64 -16.32 -6.29
N ALA A 54 -3.41 -15.21 -6.98
CA ALA A 54 -2.09 -14.60 -7.09
C ALA A 54 -1.51 -14.27 -5.70
N ALA A 55 -2.35 -13.79 -4.77
CA ALA A 55 -1.92 -13.49 -3.40
C ALA A 55 -1.57 -14.75 -2.57
N LYS A 56 -2.25 -15.89 -2.79
CA LYS A 56 -1.98 -17.15 -2.08
C LYS A 56 -0.66 -17.80 -2.53
N SER A 57 -0.38 -17.72 -3.82
CA SER A 57 0.79 -18.35 -4.46
C SER A 57 2.05 -17.48 -4.45
N VAL A 58 1.95 -16.24 -3.94
CA VAL A 58 3.02 -15.26 -4.01
C VAL A 58 4.25 -15.68 -3.19
N GLU A 59 5.39 -15.78 -3.87
CA GLU A 59 6.69 -15.79 -3.22
C GLU A 59 7.16 -14.35 -2.97
N THR A 60 7.98 -14.15 -1.93
CA THR A 60 8.61 -12.86 -1.68
C THR A 60 10.12 -12.94 -1.85
N GLU A 61 10.73 -11.81 -2.20
CA GLU A 61 12.18 -11.66 -2.31
C GLU A 61 12.64 -10.38 -1.64
N LEU A 62 13.92 -10.37 -1.25
CA LEU A 62 14.55 -9.20 -0.66
C LEU A 62 14.99 -8.26 -1.77
N TYR A 63 14.45 -7.04 -1.77
CA TYR A 63 14.92 -5.94 -2.59
C TYR A 63 15.82 -5.03 -1.75
N GLU A 64 17.01 -4.73 -2.26
CA GLU A 64 18.01 -3.92 -1.56
C GLU A 64 18.63 -2.88 -2.48
N THR A 65 18.78 -1.67 -1.95
CA THR A 65 19.53 -0.58 -2.54
C THR A 65 20.55 -0.04 -1.53
N ALA A 66 21.31 0.99 -1.89
CA ALA A 66 22.16 1.69 -0.92
C ALA A 66 21.33 2.43 0.16
N ASP A 67 20.08 2.79 -0.14
CA ASP A 67 19.26 3.64 0.70
C ASP A 67 18.30 2.86 1.60
N PHE A 68 17.79 1.72 1.13
CA PHE A 68 16.83 0.90 1.87
C PHE A 68 16.81 -0.57 1.44
N SER A 69 16.24 -1.41 2.31
CA SER A 69 15.88 -2.80 2.05
C SER A 69 14.40 -3.04 2.30
N LEU A 70 13.76 -3.92 1.53
CA LEU A 70 12.33 -4.23 1.62
C LEU A 70 12.04 -5.62 1.04
N GLN A 71 11.32 -6.47 1.77
CA GLN A 71 10.68 -7.66 1.18
C GLN A 71 9.57 -7.21 0.23
N ILE A 72 9.56 -7.76 -0.97
CA ILE A 72 8.54 -7.50 -1.98
C ILE A 72 7.99 -8.81 -2.53
N PRO A 73 6.75 -8.83 -3.04
CA PRO A 73 6.32 -9.89 -3.93
C PRO A 73 7.29 -10.05 -5.10
N LYS A 74 7.69 -11.29 -5.38
CA LYS A 74 8.71 -11.59 -6.38
C LYS A 74 8.31 -11.09 -7.75
N GLY A 75 9.24 -10.43 -8.45
CA GLY A 75 9.00 -9.88 -9.79
C GLY A 75 8.16 -8.58 -9.82
N TRP A 76 7.78 -8.03 -8.67
CA TRP A 76 7.16 -6.71 -8.62
C TRP A 76 8.18 -5.61 -8.90
N THR A 77 7.70 -4.52 -9.49
CA THR A 77 8.56 -3.38 -9.86
C THR A 77 8.70 -2.44 -8.67
N VAL A 78 9.94 -2.13 -8.29
CA VAL A 78 10.25 -1.09 -7.30
C VAL A 78 10.74 0.16 -8.02
N THR A 79 10.09 1.28 -7.76
CA THR A 79 10.56 2.61 -8.15
C THR A 79 10.72 3.47 -6.91
N SER A 80 11.73 4.33 -6.92
CA SER A 80 11.93 5.31 -5.86
C SER A 80 12.37 6.64 -6.44
N GLY A 81 12.09 7.71 -5.70
CA GLY A 81 12.45 9.08 -6.07
C GLY A 81 12.52 9.95 -4.83
N GLY A 82 12.87 11.21 -5.02
CA GLY A 82 13.03 12.14 -3.92
C GLY A 82 14.37 11.93 -3.18
N THR A 83 14.77 12.92 -2.39
CA THR A 83 15.95 12.84 -1.53
C THR A 83 15.60 13.25 -0.11
N ALA A 84 16.38 12.79 0.86
CA ALA A 84 16.17 13.11 2.27
C ALA A 84 14.70 12.87 2.70
N MET A 85 14.02 13.87 3.27
CA MET A 85 12.64 13.71 3.73
C MET A 85 11.61 13.69 2.59
N TYR A 86 11.99 14.02 1.36
CA TYR A 86 11.12 13.85 0.18
C TYR A 86 11.21 12.44 -0.40
N HIS A 87 11.97 11.53 0.21
CA HIS A 87 12.10 10.19 -0.36
C HIS A 87 10.74 9.46 -0.42
N SER A 88 10.51 8.82 -1.56
CA SER A 88 9.30 8.10 -1.90
C SER A 88 9.64 6.75 -2.52
N ILE A 89 8.91 5.71 -2.13
CA ILE A 89 9.04 4.33 -2.62
C ILE A 89 7.67 3.87 -3.12
N ARG A 90 7.65 3.26 -4.30
CA ARG A 90 6.46 2.61 -4.86
C ARG A 90 6.84 1.22 -5.36
N VAL A 91 6.20 0.20 -4.79
CA VAL A 91 6.32 -1.20 -5.22
C VAL A 91 5.00 -1.60 -5.86
N GLN A 92 5.02 -2.13 -7.08
CA GLN A 92 3.79 -2.44 -7.82
C GLN A 92 3.86 -3.77 -8.54
N ASP A 93 2.72 -4.45 -8.59
CA ASP A 93 2.49 -5.54 -9.52
C ASP A 93 2.47 -5.00 -10.97
N PRO A 94 3.40 -5.45 -11.84
CA PRO A 94 3.42 -4.99 -13.23
C PRO A 94 2.19 -5.43 -14.04
N SER A 95 1.50 -6.50 -13.63
CA SER A 95 0.30 -7.02 -14.30
C SER A 95 -0.98 -6.36 -13.79
N GLN A 96 -1.01 -5.94 -12.52
CA GLN A 96 -2.12 -5.23 -11.89
C GLN A 96 -1.62 -4.07 -11.02
N PRO A 97 -1.32 -2.89 -11.60
CA PRO A 97 -0.66 -1.79 -10.88
C PRO A 97 -1.40 -1.21 -9.66
N LEU A 98 -2.69 -1.50 -9.51
CA LEU A 98 -3.46 -1.18 -8.30
C LEU A 98 -3.02 -1.98 -7.07
N ASN A 99 -2.40 -3.15 -7.29
CA ASN A 99 -1.73 -3.93 -6.26
C ASN A 99 -0.36 -3.28 -6.00
N GLN A 100 -0.26 -2.54 -4.90
CA GLN A 100 0.93 -1.74 -4.62
C GLN A 100 1.15 -1.46 -3.14
N MET A 101 2.41 -1.21 -2.81
CA MET A 101 2.85 -0.61 -1.55
C MET A 101 3.48 0.75 -1.86
N PHE A 102 3.10 1.77 -1.11
CA PHE A 102 3.55 3.14 -1.31
C PHE A 102 3.98 3.77 0.01
N VAL A 103 5.11 4.47 -0.03
CA VAL A 103 5.64 5.25 1.10
C VAL A 103 6.13 6.58 0.56
N LEU A 104 5.76 7.67 1.23
CA LEU A 104 6.34 8.99 1.07
C LEU A 104 6.63 9.57 2.45
N LEU A 105 7.90 9.93 2.69
CA LEU A 105 8.33 10.39 4.02
C LEU A 105 7.72 11.76 4.38
N LYS A 106 7.65 12.70 3.42
CA LYS A 106 7.05 14.03 3.58
C LYS A 106 6.45 14.55 2.28
N ALA A 107 5.20 14.99 2.37
CA ALA A 107 4.57 15.90 1.42
C ALA A 107 4.58 17.33 1.96
N GLU A 108 5.00 18.30 1.14
CA GLU A 108 5.13 19.71 1.53
C GLU A 108 4.40 20.64 0.55
N GLY A 109 4.05 21.83 1.03
CA GLY A 109 3.41 22.86 0.21
C GLY A 109 1.89 22.70 0.14
N LEU A 110 1.26 22.09 1.14
CA LEU A 110 -0.20 21.97 1.21
C LEU A 110 -0.76 23.29 1.78
N LEU A 111 -1.05 24.27 0.93
CA LEU A 111 -1.41 25.62 1.36
C LEU A 111 -2.68 25.65 2.22
N HIS A 112 -2.72 26.55 3.21
CA HIS A 112 -3.88 26.73 4.09
C HIS A 112 -5.14 27.17 3.34
N SER A 113 -4.99 28.05 2.34
CA SER A 113 -6.14 28.66 1.67
C SER A 113 -5.84 29.10 0.24
N GLN A 114 -6.92 29.32 -0.52
CA GLN A 114 -6.83 29.85 -1.88
C GLN A 114 -6.34 31.30 -1.87
N GLU A 115 -6.71 32.11 -0.89
CA GLU A 115 -6.21 33.48 -0.74
C GLU A 115 -4.68 33.50 -0.57
N GLY A 116 -4.11 32.54 0.17
CA GLY A 116 -2.66 32.35 0.27
C GLY A 116 -2.01 32.00 -1.07
N LYS A 117 -2.62 31.08 -1.83
CA LYS A 117 -2.17 30.71 -3.19
C LYS A 117 -2.18 31.90 -4.14
N ASP A 118 -3.27 32.68 -4.13
CA ASP A 118 -3.43 33.87 -4.95
C ASP A 118 -2.42 34.96 -4.55
N ALA A 119 -2.11 35.09 -3.26
CA ALA A 119 -1.07 35.99 -2.78
C ALA A 119 0.33 35.56 -3.28
N TYR A 120 0.66 34.26 -3.31
CA TYR A 120 1.90 33.80 -3.95
C TYR A 120 1.92 34.13 -5.45
N ALA A 121 0.81 33.93 -6.17
CA ALA A 121 0.71 34.33 -7.58
C ALA A 121 0.92 35.84 -7.77
N TYR A 122 0.37 36.69 -6.88
CA TYR A 122 0.64 38.12 -6.88
C TYR A 122 2.12 38.43 -6.67
N ASN A 123 2.78 37.77 -5.72
CA ASN A 123 4.22 37.96 -5.47
C ASN A 123 5.08 37.59 -6.68
N VAL A 124 4.69 36.59 -7.47
CA VAL A 124 5.35 36.27 -8.75
C VAL A 124 5.26 37.45 -9.72
N THR A 125 4.12 38.13 -9.81
CA THR A 125 3.97 39.33 -10.68
C THR A 125 4.85 40.50 -10.23
N MET A 126 5.24 40.54 -8.95
CA MET A 126 6.18 41.52 -8.41
C MET A 126 7.66 41.12 -8.61
N GLY A 127 7.93 40.00 -9.29
CA GLY A 127 9.27 39.52 -9.57
C GLY A 127 9.84 38.57 -8.51
N ASN A 128 9.05 38.14 -7.52
CA ASN A 128 9.49 37.10 -6.59
C ASN A 128 9.36 35.71 -7.23
N THR A 129 10.43 35.25 -7.89
CA THR A 129 10.45 33.94 -8.54
C THR A 129 10.41 32.77 -7.55
N TRP A 130 10.79 32.95 -6.28
CA TRP A 130 10.70 31.91 -5.26
C TRP A 130 9.25 31.55 -4.91
N ALA A 131 8.32 32.50 -5.08
CA ALA A 131 6.88 32.27 -4.88
C ALA A 131 6.24 31.40 -5.98
N GLN A 132 6.96 31.12 -7.08
CA GLN A 132 6.38 30.46 -8.24
C GLN A 132 5.88 29.05 -7.92
N MET A 133 6.68 28.25 -7.21
CA MET A 133 6.29 26.91 -6.76
C MET A 133 5.01 26.99 -5.91
N LEU A 134 5.01 27.80 -4.85
CA LEU A 134 3.86 27.89 -3.94
C LEU A 134 2.61 28.46 -4.63
N SER A 135 2.75 29.29 -5.67
CA SER A 135 1.59 29.73 -6.47
C SER A 135 0.87 28.60 -7.21
N GLN A 136 1.54 27.46 -7.43
CA GLN A 136 0.99 26.27 -8.07
C GLN A 136 0.64 25.16 -7.07
N ALA A 137 1.03 25.30 -5.81
CA ALA A 137 0.88 24.27 -4.80
C ALA A 137 -0.60 24.00 -4.45
N PRO A 138 -0.96 22.77 -4.08
CA PRO A 138 -2.34 22.41 -3.78
C PRO A 138 -2.83 23.06 -2.49
N VAL A 139 -4.15 23.25 -2.37
CA VAL A 139 -4.77 23.89 -1.19
C VAL A 139 -5.52 22.84 -0.35
N LEU A 140 -5.12 22.69 0.90
CA LEU A 140 -5.76 21.78 1.86
C LEU A 140 -6.58 22.59 2.88
N THR A 141 -7.77 23.03 2.48
CA THR A 141 -8.62 23.93 3.31
C THR A 141 -9.08 23.33 4.62
N THR A 142 -9.24 22.00 4.69
CA THR A 142 -9.63 21.28 5.91
C THR A 142 -8.60 20.18 6.18
N PRO A 143 -7.58 20.41 7.02
CA PRO A 143 -6.50 19.46 7.23
C PRO A 143 -6.99 18.20 7.96
N SER A 144 -6.79 17.05 7.35
CA SER A 144 -6.98 15.72 7.94
C SER A 144 -6.27 14.68 7.06
N THR A 145 -6.07 13.46 7.58
CA THR A 145 -5.58 12.35 6.75
C THR A 145 -6.47 12.13 5.52
N GLU A 146 -7.80 12.14 5.69
CA GLU A 146 -8.74 11.93 4.58
C GLU A 146 -8.67 13.02 3.52
N ASN A 147 -8.70 14.29 3.92
CA ASN A 147 -8.71 15.37 2.95
C ASN A 147 -7.36 15.51 2.25
N PHE A 148 -6.26 15.11 2.90
CA PHE A 148 -4.98 14.96 2.24
C PHE A 148 -5.05 13.87 1.15
N PHE A 149 -5.60 12.68 1.43
CA PHE A 149 -5.71 11.64 0.40
C PHE A 149 -6.69 11.97 -0.73
N LYS A 150 -7.76 12.73 -0.46
CA LYS A 150 -8.62 13.31 -1.51
C LYS A 150 -7.87 14.29 -2.44
N LEU A 151 -6.89 15.01 -1.88
CA LEU A 151 -6.05 15.97 -2.60
C LEU A 151 -4.79 15.32 -3.19
N PHE A 152 -4.49 14.06 -2.85
CA PHE A 152 -3.17 13.47 -3.08
C PHE A 152 -2.77 13.44 -4.54
N SER A 153 -3.68 13.13 -5.46
CA SER A 153 -3.37 13.16 -6.90
C SER A 153 -2.98 14.55 -7.40
N GLU A 154 -3.59 15.62 -6.89
CA GLU A 154 -3.20 17.00 -7.20
C GLU A 154 -1.81 17.31 -6.63
N TYR A 155 -1.57 16.92 -5.38
CA TYR A 155 -0.24 17.02 -4.77
C TYR A 155 0.82 16.27 -5.57
N ALA A 156 0.52 15.06 -6.04
CA ALA A 156 1.45 14.23 -6.77
C ALA A 156 1.86 14.85 -8.11
N VAL A 157 0.91 15.44 -8.85
CA VAL A 157 1.21 16.22 -10.07
C VAL A 157 2.09 17.43 -9.75
N PHE A 158 1.78 18.14 -8.66
CA PHE A 158 2.59 19.28 -8.21
C PHE A 158 4.02 18.85 -7.86
N ALA A 159 4.20 17.79 -7.08
CA ALA A 159 5.50 17.28 -6.66
C ALA A 159 6.35 16.83 -7.86
N GLU A 160 5.77 16.06 -8.80
CA GLU A 160 6.45 15.62 -10.02
C GLU A 160 6.94 16.80 -10.89
N GLN A 161 6.21 17.93 -10.87
CA GLN A 161 6.58 19.12 -11.63
C GLN A 161 7.62 19.99 -10.93
N TRP A 162 7.52 20.14 -9.61
CA TRP A 162 8.23 21.19 -8.87
C TRP A 162 9.38 20.68 -7.99
N GLU A 163 9.46 19.38 -7.73
CA GLU A 163 10.56 18.78 -6.98
C GLU A 163 11.44 17.95 -7.94
N PRO A 164 12.59 18.49 -8.40
CA PRO A 164 13.43 17.86 -9.42
C PRO A 164 13.95 16.48 -9.03
N SER A 165 14.05 16.17 -7.73
CA SER A 165 14.48 14.85 -7.26
C SER A 165 13.48 13.72 -7.55
N TYR A 166 12.27 14.04 -8.02
CA TYR A 166 11.33 13.05 -8.56
C TYR A 166 11.43 12.83 -10.07
N ALA A 167 12.45 13.37 -10.75
CA ALA A 167 12.61 13.12 -12.19
C ALA A 167 12.67 11.61 -12.51
N GLY A 168 11.73 11.14 -13.33
CA GLY A 168 11.61 9.71 -13.69
C GLY A 168 10.87 8.84 -12.66
N TYR A 169 10.39 9.43 -11.57
CA TYR A 169 9.50 8.79 -10.61
C TYR A 169 8.05 9.13 -10.93
N THR A 170 7.13 8.20 -10.67
CA THR A 170 5.69 8.41 -10.88
C THR A 170 4.93 7.99 -9.63
N PHE A 171 4.31 8.96 -8.99
CA PHE A 171 3.47 8.73 -7.83
C PHE A 171 2.21 7.95 -8.21
N PRO A 172 1.61 7.19 -7.27
CA PRO A 172 0.26 6.69 -7.47
C PRO A 172 -0.74 7.83 -7.64
N ARG A 173 -1.88 7.51 -8.24
CA ARG A 173 -3.06 8.38 -8.21
C ARG A 173 -4.14 7.73 -7.36
N PHE A 174 -4.72 8.50 -6.45
CA PHE A 174 -5.81 8.07 -5.58
C PHE A 174 -7.04 8.93 -5.85
N ASP A 175 -7.48 8.95 -7.11
CA ASP A 175 -8.61 9.76 -7.56
C ASP A 175 -9.92 9.19 -7.01
N GLY A 176 -10.96 10.01 -6.83
CA GLY A 176 -12.26 9.52 -6.34
C GLY A 176 -12.22 8.92 -4.92
N PHE A 177 -11.22 9.31 -4.11
CA PHE A 177 -10.97 8.76 -2.78
C PHE A 177 -12.20 8.87 -1.86
N THR A 178 -12.71 7.71 -1.43
CA THR A 178 -13.89 7.59 -0.57
C THR A 178 -13.60 6.66 0.60
N VAL A 179 -13.65 7.21 1.83
CA VAL A 179 -13.40 6.46 3.06
C VAL A 179 -14.56 5.53 3.36
N THR A 180 -14.23 4.26 3.66
CA THR A 180 -15.16 3.22 4.06
C THR A 180 -15.09 2.93 5.56
N ASP A 181 -13.87 2.83 6.11
CA ASP A 181 -13.65 2.66 7.55
C ASP A 181 -12.60 3.66 8.08
N ARG A 182 -12.71 3.97 9.37
CA ARG A 182 -11.82 4.88 10.09
C ARG A 182 -11.33 4.24 11.38
N PHE A 183 -10.03 4.37 11.61
CA PHE A 183 -9.36 3.84 12.80
C PHE A 183 -8.54 4.96 13.43
N ALA A 184 -8.65 5.08 14.75
CA ALA A 184 -7.81 5.99 15.50
C ALA A 184 -6.33 5.62 15.26
N SER A 185 -5.53 6.61 14.89
CA SER A 185 -4.09 6.45 14.75
C SER A 185 -3.41 7.09 15.96
N ALA A 186 -2.53 6.35 16.62
CA ALA A 186 -1.77 6.84 17.78
C ALA A 186 -0.27 6.76 17.46
N SER A 187 0.15 7.54 16.47
CA SER A 187 1.57 7.64 16.13
C SER A 187 2.29 8.63 17.04
N LEU A 188 3.61 8.61 17.01
CA LEU A 188 4.43 9.63 17.68
C LEU A 188 4.11 11.07 17.26
N LEU A 189 3.57 11.26 16.05
CA LEU A 189 3.21 12.58 15.54
C LEU A 189 1.79 12.99 15.94
N SER A 190 1.00 12.13 16.57
CA SER A 190 -0.41 12.42 16.92
C SER A 190 -0.59 13.67 17.77
N SER A 191 0.40 14.04 18.59
CA SER A 191 0.35 15.28 19.38
C SER A 191 0.44 16.57 18.55
N TYR A 192 0.92 16.48 17.31
CA TYR A 192 1.06 17.59 16.37
C TYR A 192 0.14 17.45 15.14
N ALA A 193 -0.34 16.24 14.88
CA ALA A 193 -1.10 15.92 13.69
C ALA A 193 -2.57 16.36 13.81
N LEU A 194 -3.11 16.86 12.69
CA LEU A 194 -4.48 17.31 12.54
C LEU A 194 -5.30 16.19 11.90
N GLY A 195 -6.28 15.67 12.66
CA GLY A 195 -7.18 14.64 12.17
C GLY A 195 -6.46 13.36 11.72
N GLU A 196 -5.50 12.90 12.52
CA GLU A 196 -4.72 11.71 12.21
C GLU A 196 -5.55 10.44 12.38
N GLU A 197 -5.74 9.72 11.28
CA GLU A 197 -6.46 8.46 11.22
C GLU A 197 -5.70 7.46 10.36
N THR A 198 -6.03 6.19 10.54
CA THR A 198 -5.80 5.17 9.51
C THR A 198 -7.13 4.91 8.83
N LEU A 199 -7.13 4.94 7.51
CA LEU A 199 -8.34 4.91 6.70
C LEU A 199 -8.33 3.67 5.84
N ARG A 200 -9.48 3.00 5.77
CA ARG A 200 -9.79 2.15 4.63
C ARG A 200 -10.56 2.97 3.62
N ALA A 201 -10.21 2.88 2.35
CA ALA A 201 -10.86 3.66 1.32
C ALA A 201 -10.87 2.96 -0.04
N SER A 202 -11.88 3.29 -0.84
CA SER A 202 -11.87 3.04 -2.27
C SER A 202 -11.29 4.23 -3.02
N PHE A 203 -10.65 3.98 -4.15
CA PHE A 203 -10.09 5.00 -5.04
C PHE A 203 -10.15 4.51 -6.48
N THR A 204 -9.73 5.38 -7.40
CA THR A 204 -9.55 5.07 -8.81
C THR A 204 -8.17 5.50 -9.27
N GLU A 205 -7.57 4.70 -10.14
CA GLU A 205 -6.33 5.04 -10.84
C GLU A 205 -6.47 4.55 -12.29
N ASN A 206 -6.27 5.44 -13.25
CA ASN A 206 -6.41 5.14 -14.68
C ASN A 206 -7.77 4.49 -15.04
N GLY A 207 -8.85 4.94 -14.39
CA GLY A 207 -10.22 4.46 -14.62
C GLY A 207 -10.53 3.08 -14.05
N LYS A 208 -9.61 2.47 -13.30
CA LYS A 208 -9.84 1.21 -12.58
C LYS A 208 -10.12 1.49 -11.11
N GLU A 209 -11.03 0.72 -10.52
CA GLU A 209 -11.37 0.82 -9.09
C GLU A 209 -10.39 0.02 -8.23
N GLY A 210 -9.89 0.65 -7.18
CA GLY A 210 -9.01 0.05 -6.19
C GLY A 210 -9.54 0.27 -4.77
N GLU A 211 -8.98 -0.49 -3.85
CA GLU A 211 -9.25 -0.39 -2.42
C GLU A 211 -7.94 -0.52 -1.65
N GLY A 212 -7.83 0.13 -0.50
CA GLY A 212 -6.65 -0.01 0.33
C GLY A 212 -6.75 0.59 1.72
N MET A 213 -5.64 0.45 2.43
CA MET A 213 -5.38 1.08 3.73
C MET A 213 -4.41 2.25 3.55
N PHE A 214 -4.74 3.38 4.15
CA PHE A 214 -4.06 4.66 3.96
C PHE A 214 -3.78 5.31 5.31
N ALA A 215 -2.59 5.89 5.46
CA ALA A 215 -2.23 6.64 6.66
C ALA A 215 -1.30 7.80 6.33
N ALA A 216 -1.46 8.92 7.02
CA ALA A 216 -0.60 10.10 6.93
C ALA A 216 -0.80 11.00 8.15
N SER A 217 0.25 11.70 8.59
CA SER A 217 0.18 12.70 9.67
C SER A 217 0.25 14.10 9.08
N VAL A 218 -0.88 14.80 8.97
CA VAL A 218 -0.91 16.20 8.51
C VAL A 218 -0.57 17.13 9.67
N VAL A 219 0.43 17.99 9.52
CA VAL A 219 0.91 18.92 10.57
C VAL A 219 0.92 20.34 10.02
N ASP A 220 0.48 21.29 10.83
CA ASP A 220 0.53 22.73 10.54
C ASP A 220 1.94 23.28 10.75
N PHE A 221 2.49 23.92 9.72
CA PHE A 221 3.81 24.55 9.76
C PHE A 221 3.76 26.05 10.06
N GLY A 222 2.58 26.54 10.44
CA GLY A 222 2.31 27.90 10.85
C GLY A 222 1.92 28.81 9.70
N SER A 223 1.42 29.98 10.08
CA SER A 223 1.03 31.03 9.14
C SER A 223 2.21 31.91 8.74
N ALA A 224 2.17 32.43 7.51
CA ALA A 224 3.15 33.38 6.99
C ALA A 224 2.44 34.57 6.35
N ASN A 225 2.55 35.76 6.93
CA ASN A 225 1.92 36.96 6.36
C ASN A 225 2.65 37.41 5.09
N ILE A 226 2.02 37.23 3.93
CA ILE A 226 2.56 37.62 2.62
C ILE A 226 1.69 38.68 1.97
N ALA A 227 2.29 39.52 1.11
CA ALA A 227 1.57 40.56 0.39
C ALA A 227 0.54 39.92 -0.57
N ALA A 228 -0.69 40.41 -0.55
CA ALA A 228 -1.84 39.84 -1.27
C ALA A 228 -2.46 40.81 -2.29
N GLY A 229 -1.77 41.89 -2.64
CA GLY A 229 -2.25 42.85 -3.62
C GLY A 229 -1.51 44.19 -3.57
N PRO A 230 -1.84 45.11 -4.49
CA PRO A 230 -1.24 46.44 -4.52
C PRO A 230 -1.57 47.22 -3.24
N PRO A 231 -0.69 48.14 -2.81
CA PRO A 231 -0.97 48.99 -1.64
C PRO A 231 -2.26 49.79 -1.81
N SER A 232 -3.07 49.83 -0.75
CA SER A 232 -4.21 50.74 -0.62
C SER A 232 -3.86 51.83 0.38
N GLY A 233 -3.42 52.98 -0.12
CA GLY A 233 -2.83 54.03 0.70
C GLY A 233 -1.49 53.57 1.30
N TYR A 234 -1.38 53.58 2.63
CA TYR A 234 -0.19 53.11 3.37
C TYR A 234 -0.30 51.65 3.83
N ILE A 235 -1.35 50.94 3.43
CA ILE A 235 -1.61 49.55 3.84
C ILE A 235 -1.31 48.62 2.68
N ILE A 236 -0.48 47.62 2.92
CA ILE A 236 -0.27 46.50 1.99
C ILE A 236 -1.24 45.39 2.42
N PRO A 237 -2.19 44.97 1.56
CA PRO A 237 -3.03 43.81 1.84
C PRO A 237 -2.17 42.57 2.13
N GLN A 238 -2.57 41.76 3.12
CA GLN A 238 -1.87 40.54 3.50
C GLN A 238 -2.79 39.33 3.49
N ALA A 239 -2.24 38.16 3.20
CA ALA A 239 -2.89 36.86 3.32
C ALA A 239 -1.94 35.87 4.02
N ASP A 240 -2.51 34.78 4.52
CA ASP A 240 -1.74 33.68 5.08
C ASP A 240 -1.16 32.82 3.94
N GLY A 241 0.16 32.88 3.75
CA GLY A 241 0.94 32.01 2.88
C GLY A 241 1.49 30.76 3.57
N GLY A 242 1.01 30.46 4.79
CA GLY A 242 1.32 29.23 5.52
C GLY A 242 0.83 27.98 4.82
N TYR A 243 1.35 26.83 5.28
CA TYR A 243 1.06 25.54 4.69
C TYR A 243 1.18 24.40 5.70
N TYR A 244 0.47 23.32 5.41
CA TYR A 244 0.63 22.03 6.07
C TYR A 244 1.72 21.20 5.39
N MET A 245 2.24 20.24 6.13
CA MET A 245 3.03 19.12 5.63
C MET A 245 2.35 17.81 6.02
N ALA A 246 2.42 16.79 5.18
CA ALA A 246 1.97 15.44 5.54
C ALA A 246 3.17 14.51 5.68
N TYR A 247 3.32 13.86 6.83
CA TYR A 247 4.44 12.96 7.13
C TYR A 247 4.01 11.50 7.12
N ASN A 248 4.95 10.61 6.82
CA ASN A 248 4.78 9.16 6.86
C ASN A 248 3.53 8.71 6.09
N VAL A 249 3.40 9.24 4.88
CA VAL A 249 2.32 8.90 3.98
C VAL A 249 2.54 7.47 3.52
N MET A 250 1.61 6.58 3.82
CA MET A 250 1.66 5.18 3.45
C MET A 250 0.36 4.72 2.83
N ALA A 251 0.46 3.84 1.86
CA ALA A 251 -0.67 3.11 1.34
C ALA A 251 -0.30 1.67 0.99
N VAL A 252 -1.18 0.73 1.32
CA VAL A 252 -1.21 -0.60 0.71
C VAL A 252 -2.55 -0.73 -0.01
N THR A 253 -2.52 -1.04 -1.29
CA THR A 253 -3.73 -1.07 -2.12
C THR A 253 -3.75 -2.30 -3.00
N ALA A 254 -4.95 -2.68 -3.43
CA ALA A 254 -5.17 -3.69 -4.46
C ALA A 254 -6.32 -3.28 -5.37
N ALA A 255 -6.47 -4.02 -6.47
CA ALA A 255 -7.68 -3.94 -7.28
C ALA A 255 -8.91 -4.24 -6.42
N LYS A 256 -10.02 -3.56 -6.73
CA LYS A 256 -11.30 -3.78 -6.04
C LYS A 256 -11.65 -5.27 -5.96
N ASP A 257 -12.28 -5.64 -4.85
CA ASP A 257 -12.69 -7.01 -4.48
C ASP A 257 -11.55 -8.00 -4.22
N THR A 258 -10.28 -7.65 -4.50
CA THR A 258 -9.11 -8.50 -4.24
C THR A 258 -8.29 -8.04 -3.03
N PHE A 259 -8.63 -6.90 -2.43
CA PHE A 259 -7.85 -6.34 -1.32
C PHE A 259 -7.77 -7.25 -0.10
N ILE A 260 -8.84 -7.98 0.23
CA ILE A 260 -8.85 -8.98 1.32
C ILE A 260 -7.80 -10.08 1.08
N GLU A 261 -7.54 -10.45 -0.17
CA GLU A 261 -6.53 -11.45 -0.52
C GLU A 261 -5.12 -10.89 -0.35
N TRP A 262 -4.90 -9.63 -0.75
CA TRP A 262 -3.58 -9.01 -0.81
C TRP A 262 -3.12 -8.36 0.49
N GLU A 263 -4.04 -7.82 1.30
CA GLU A 263 -3.71 -6.96 2.44
C GLU A 263 -2.60 -7.56 3.30
N SER A 264 -2.75 -8.82 3.73
CA SER A 264 -1.84 -9.45 4.68
C SER A 264 -0.43 -9.61 4.11
N VAL A 265 -0.32 -9.91 2.81
CA VAL A 265 0.97 -10.03 2.13
C VAL A 265 1.63 -8.67 2.02
N LEU A 266 0.88 -7.66 1.60
CA LEU A 266 1.41 -6.31 1.35
C LEU A 266 1.81 -5.61 2.66
N THR A 267 1.00 -5.70 3.71
CA THR A 267 1.37 -5.11 5.00
C THR A 267 2.57 -5.79 5.64
N LYS A 268 2.68 -7.12 5.54
CA LYS A 268 3.88 -7.85 5.99
C LYS A 268 5.13 -7.48 5.21
N CYS A 269 5.03 -7.38 3.88
CA CYS A 269 6.13 -6.96 3.02
C CYS A 269 6.58 -5.55 3.41
N LEU A 270 5.64 -4.59 3.44
CA LEU A 270 5.92 -3.22 3.82
C LEU A 270 6.51 -3.10 5.24
N GLY A 271 6.07 -3.97 6.16
CA GLY A 271 6.58 -4.16 7.52
C GLY A 271 8.08 -4.44 7.65
N THR A 272 8.74 -4.79 6.54
CA THR A 272 10.18 -5.05 6.50
C THR A 272 11.01 -3.88 5.99
N LEU A 273 10.38 -2.74 5.65
CA LEU A 273 11.08 -1.56 5.17
C LEU A 273 12.11 -1.08 6.20
N ALA A 274 13.38 -1.10 5.82
CA ALA A 274 14.46 -0.56 6.63
C ALA A 274 15.31 0.39 5.78
N TYR A 275 15.54 1.60 6.31
CA TYR A 275 16.45 2.56 5.70
C TYR A 275 17.87 2.34 6.21
N SER A 276 18.85 2.54 5.34
CA SER A 276 20.26 2.40 5.71
C SER A 276 20.69 3.55 6.64
N GLU A 277 21.68 3.27 7.50
CA GLU A 277 22.26 4.32 8.35
C GLU A 277 22.84 5.48 7.53
N SER A 278 23.37 5.19 6.34
CA SER A 278 23.86 6.21 5.41
C SER A 278 22.75 7.13 4.91
N PHE A 279 21.59 6.57 4.57
CA PHE A 279 20.43 7.35 4.14
C PHE A 279 19.92 8.25 5.27
N VAL A 280 19.76 7.69 6.48
CA VAL A 280 19.35 8.44 7.67
C VAL A 280 20.31 9.60 7.93
N LYS A 281 21.62 9.34 7.90
CA LYS A 281 22.64 10.37 8.12
C LYS A 281 22.65 11.44 7.04
N ALA A 282 22.46 11.08 5.77
CA ALA A 282 22.36 12.05 4.67
C ALA A 282 21.13 12.95 4.86
N THR A 283 20.00 12.37 5.30
CA THR A 283 18.78 13.11 5.63
C THR A 283 19.00 14.09 6.78
N GLU A 284 19.71 13.70 7.84
CA GLU A 284 20.07 14.62 8.93
C GLU A 284 20.95 15.80 8.46
N GLN A 285 21.90 15.53 7.56
CA GLN A 285 22.83 16.54 7.04
C GLN A 285 22.17 17.54 6.09
N ALA A 286 21.08 17.17 5.44
CA ALA A 286 20.30 18.07 4.58
C ALA A 286 19.67 19.25 5.35
N GLY A 287 19.68 19.21 6.69
CA GLY A 287 19.31 20.36 7.53
C GLY A 287 17.81 20.65 7.57
N GLU A 288 16.98 19.73 7.09
CA GLU A 288 15.52 19.87 7.13
C GLU A 288 15.03 19.90 8.58
N GLU A 289 14.13 20.86 8.88
CA GLU A 289 13.66 21.16 10.24
C GLU A 289 13.00 19.94 10.90
N LYS A 290 13.83 19.26 11.69
CA LYS A 290 13.61 18.22 12.74
C LYS A 290 14.45 16.97 12.46
N VAL A 291 15.78 17.13 12.63
CA VAL A 291 16.81 16.06 12.76
C VAL A 291 16.39 14.90 13.70
N ALA A 292 15.46 15.14 14.63
CA ALA A 292 14.90 14.11 15.50
C ALA A 292 14.03 13.08 14.76
N MET A 293 13.31 13.48 13.69
CA MET A 293 12.44 12.56 12.96
C MET A 293 13.23 11.67 12.01
N SER A 294 14.33 12.18 11.43
CA SER A 294 15.21 11.44 10.52
C SER A 294 15.79 10.18 11.17
N LYS A 295 16.23 10.29 12.43
CA LYS A 295 16.72 9.17 13.26
C LYS A 295 15.68 8.11 13.53
N GLU A 296 14.42 8.53 13.52
CA GLU A 296 13.28 7.73 13.89
C GLU A 296 12.51 7.24 12.66
N ILE A 297 12.94 7.54 11.42
CA ILE A 297 12.21 7.18 10.19
C ILE A 297 11.85 5.70 10.20
N SER A 298 12.81 4.81 10.45
CA SER A 298 12.55 3.37 10.48
C SER A 298 11.62 2.97 11.62
N ARG A 299 11.75 3.59 12.81
CA ARG A 299 10.86 3.28 13.93
C ARG A 299 9.43 3.78 13.68
N ILE A 300 9.28 5.00 13.19
CA ILE A 300 7.99 5.61 12.82
C ILE A 300 7.34 4.80 11.70
N THR A 301 8.12 4.33 10.74
CA THR A 301 7.65 3.47 9.65
C THR A 301 7.08 2.16 10.20
N ASN A 302 7.83 1.47 11.07
CA ASN A 302 7.37 0.22 11.68
C ASN A 302 6.15 0.41 12.57
N GLU A 303 6.14 1.45 13.41
CA GLU A 303 5.00 1.80 14.26
C GLU A 303 3.75 2.10 13.41
N ARG A 304 3.92 2.81 12.29
CA ARG A 304 2.81 3.08 11.37
C ARG A 304 2.22 1.80 10.79
N LEU A 305 3.05 0.82 10.48
CA LEU A 305 2.62 -0.43 9.88
C LEU A 305 1.91 -1.33 10.90
N GLU A 306 2.38 -1.36 12.14
CA GLU A 306 1.64 -1.97 13.24
C GLU A 306 0.25 -1.35 13.41
N ILE A 307 0.13 -0.03 13.27
CA ILE A 307 -1.17 0.67 13.30
C ILE A 307 -2.05 0.26 12.11
N ILE A 308 -1.49 0.15 10.89
CA ILE A 308 -2.24 -0.30 9.71
C ILE A 308 -2.74 -1.73 9.87
N MET A 309 -1.89 -2.63 10.37
CA MET A 309 -2.25 -4.02 10.63
C MET A 309 -3.35 -4.12 11.70
N ALA A 310 -3.23 -3.37 12.80
CA ALA A 310 -4.26 -3.32 13.85
C ALA A 310 -5.59 -2.73 13.33
N ALA A 311 -5.53 -1.72 12.46
CA ALA A 311 -6.68 -1.15 11.79
C ALA A 311 -7.39 -2.19 10.90
N TRP A 312 -6.63 -3.00 10.16
CA TRP A 312 -7.17 -4.10 9.37
C TRP A 312 -7.83 -5.20 10.22
N GLU A 313 -7.22 -5.54 11.36
CA GLU A 313 -7.81 -6.50 12.31
C GLU A 313 -9.12 -5.96 12.91
N GLY A 314 -9.24 -4.64 13.09
CA GLY A 314 -10.43 -3.96 13.61
C GLY A 314 -11.50 -3.60 12.56
N ARG A 315 -11.33 -4.01 11.29
CA ARG A 315 -12.18 -3.58 10.17
C ARG A 315 -13.65 -3.96 10.30
N ASN A 316 -14.50 -3.32 9.49
CA ASN A 316 -15.91 -3.66 9.39
C ASN A 316 -16.12 -4.94 8.56
N VAL A 317 -16.10 -6.09 9.25
CA VAL A 317 -16.27 -7.42 8.64
C VAL A 317 -17.62 -7.57 7.92
N GLU A 318 -18.69 -6.94 8.40
CA GLU A 318 -20.01 -7.04 7.74
C GLU A 318 -20.04 -6.35 6.38
N GLN A 319 -19.27 -5.27 6.23
CA GLN A 319 -19.09 -4.61 4.94
C GLN A 319 -18.31 -5.52 3.97
N ASP A 320 -17.29 -6.23 4.45
CA ASP A 320 -16.54 -7.19 3.64
C ASP A 320 -17.43 -8.30 3.12
N ILE A 321 -18.20 -8.92 4.00
CA ILE A 321 -19.15 -9.97 3.66
C ILE A 321 -20.08 -9.48 2.54
N THR A 322 -20.69 -8.32 2.74
CA THR A 322 -21.64 -7.75 1.77
C THR A 322 -20.97 -7.48 0.41
N SER A 323 -19.78 -6.86 0.43
CA SER A 323 -19.02 -6.54 -0.79
C SER A 323 -18.59 -7.81 -1.53
N GLN A 324 -18.09 -8.81 -0.82
CA GLN A 324 -17.61 -10.05 -1.40
C GLN A 324 -18.76 -10.90 -1.97
N MET A 325 -19.91 -10.97 -1.29
CA MET A 325 -21.11 -11.60 -1.84
C MET A 325 -21.58 -10.91 -3.13
N GLN A 326 -21.60 -9.57 -3.15
CA GLN A 326 -21.98 -8.82 -4.35
C GLN A 326 -20.97 -9.01 -5.49
N SER A 327 -19.67 -9.07 -5.19
CA SER A 327 -18.61 -9.33 -6.16
C SER A 327 -18.79 -10.72 -6.79
N ASP A 328 -19.06 -11.74 -5.97
CA ASP A 328 -19.30 -13.11 -6.44
C ASP A 328 -20.54 -13.16 -7.33
N GLU A 329 -21.66 -12.58 -6.90
CA GLU A 329 -22.91 -12.55 -7.69
C GLU A 329 -22.72 -11.83 -9.03
N THR A 330 -22.04 -10.68 -9.03
CA THR A 330 -21.77 -9.91 -10.25
C THR A 330 -20.82 -10.66 -11.20
N GLY A 331 -19.87 -11.40 -10.63
CA GLY A 331 -18.91 -12.23 -11.37
C GLY A 331 -19.47 -13.56 -11.85
N GLY A 332 -20.68 -13.95 -11.43
CA GLY A 332 -21.26 -15.26 -11.76
C GLY A 332 -20.63 -16.41 -10.97
N TYR A 333 -20.12 -16.14 -9.77
CA TYR A 333 -19.45 -17.11 -8.91
C TYR A 333 -20.31 -17.52 -7.71
N GLU A 334 -20.02 -18.72 -7.20
CA GLU A 334 -20.38 -19.19 -5.87
C GLU A 334 -19.11 -19.49 -5.06
N ARG A 335 -19.24 -19.53 -3.72
CA ARG A 335 -18.15 -20.01 -2.86
C ARG A 335 -18.42 -21.40 -2.35
N VAL A 336 -17.41 -22.24 -2.43
CA VAL A 336 -17.35 -23.54 -1.76
C VAL A 336 -16.14 -23.57 -0.84
N TYR A 337 -16.23 -24.35 0.23
CA TYR A 337 -15.09 -24.60 1.10
C TYR A 337 -14.75 -26.08 1.10
N ASP A 338 -13.46 -26.38 1.22
CA ASP A 338 -12.98 -27.72 1.43
C ASP A 338 -13.24 -28.14 2.89
N THR A 339 -14.04 -29.18 3.07
CA THR A 339 -14.40 -29.71 4.41
C THR A 339 -13.21 -30.29 5.18
N GLN A 340 -12.07 -30.56 4.54
CA GLN A 340 -10.87 -31.09 5.19
C GLN A 340 -9.90 -29.99 5.63
N THR A 341 -9.70 -28.97 4.79
CA THR A 341 -8.71 -27.89 5.05
C THR A 341 -9.35 -26.61 5.59
N GLY A 342 -10.64 -26.42 5.35
CA GLY A 342 -11.35 -25.16 5.60
C GLY A 342 -11.10 -24.08 4.56
N GLU A 343 -10.26 -24.34 3.55
CA GLU A 343 -9.94 -23.36 2.51
C GLU A 343 -11.16 -23.07 1.63
N ILE A 344 -11.31 -21.80 1.27
CA ILE A 344 -12.45 -21.28 0.52
C ILE A 344 -12.04 -21.05 -0.92
N TYR A 345 -12.91 -21.42 -1.85
CA TYR A 345 -12.67 -21.32 -3.28
C TYR A 345 -13.86 -20.65 -3.96
N ARG A 346 -13.59 -19.88 -5.01
CA ARG A 346 -14.63 -19.46 -5.97
C ARG A 346 -14.82 -20.55 -7.02
N ALA A 347 -16.07 -20.85 -7.36
CA ALA A 347 -16.43 -21.70 -8.48
C ALA A 347 -17.50 -21.01 -9.32
N GLU A 348 -17.67 -21.39 -10.59
CA GLU A 348 -18.78 -20.91 -11.42
C GLU A 348 -20.13 -21.21 -10.75
N ALA A 349 -21.09 -20.30 -10.85
CA ALA A 349 -22.40 -20.45 -10.23
C ALA A 349 -23.10 -21.75 -10.70
N GLY A 350 -23.57 -22.56 -9.75
CA GLY A 350 -24.18 -23.87 -10.01
C GLY A 350 -23.19 -25.04 -10.08
N TRP A 351 -21.89 -24.79 -9.89
CA TRP A 351 -20.87 -25.84 -9.88
C TRP A 351 -21.17 -26.94 -8.86
N TYR A 352 -21.54 -26.58 -7.62
CA TYR A 352 -21.86 -27.55 -6.57
C TYR A 352 -23.09 -28.38 -6.92
N GLU A 353 -24.15 -27.77 -7.46
CA GLU A 353 -25.36 -28.47 -7.89
C GLU A 353 -25.06 -29.47 -9.02
N SER A 354 -24.15 -29.11 -9.92
CA SER A 354 -23.76 -29.94 -11.07
C SER A 354 -22.86 -31.12 -10.69
N THR A 355 -22.00 -30.94 -9.68
CA THR A 355 -21.00 -31.94 -9.28
C THR A 355 -21.46 -32.81 -8.11
N GLY A 356 -22.28 -32.28 -7.22
CA GLY A 356 -22.71 -32.96 -5.99
C GLY A 356 -21.54 -33.31 -5.05
N SER A 357 -20.46 -32.52 -5.08
CA SER A 357 -19.21 -32.84 -4.39
C SER A 357 -19.38 -33.16 -2.90
N ASP A 358 -18.76 -34.24 -2.43
CA ASP A 358 -18.73 -34.58 -1.00
C ASP A 358 -17.68 -33.82 -0.20
N ARG A 359 -16.57 -33.41 -0.85
CA ARG A 359 -15.45 -32.70 -0.20
C ARG A 359 -15.65 -31.20 -0.18
N TYR A 360 -16.08 -30.62 -1.30
CA TYR A 360 -16.28 -29.18 -1.45
C TYR A 360 -17.75 -28.86 -1.24
N LYS A 361 -18.07 -28.13 -0.16
CA LYS A 361 -19.44 -27.80 0.22
C LYS A 361 -19.70 -26.30 0.05
N PRO A 362 -20.92 -25.88 -0.31
CA PRO A 362 -21.24 -24.48 -0.45
C PRO A 362 -21.05 -23.76 0.89
N VAL A 363 -20.52 -22.54 0.83
CA VAL A 363 -20.43 -21.67 1.99
C VAL A 363 -21.85 -21.29 2.43
N THR A 364 -22.20 -21.64 3.66
CA THR A 364 -23.51 -21.32 4.27
C THR A 364 -23.41 -20.28 5.38
N GLU A 365 -22.20 -20.02 5.88
CA GLU A 365 -21.94 -19.03 6.92
C GLU A 365 -21.36 -17.76 6.31
N ASN A 366 -22.10 -16.66 6.41
CA ASN A 366 -21.70 -15.36 5.85
C ASN A 366 -20.28 -14.93 6.25
N LYS A 367 -19.84 -15.24 7.47
CA LYS A 367 -18.50 -14.86 7.97
C LYS A 367 -17.34 -15.37 7.08
N MET A 368 -17.54 -16.47 6.36
CA MET A 368 -16.53 -17.03 5.46
C MET A 368 -16.28 -16.12 4.24
N TYR A 369 -17.21 -15.22 3.91
CA TYR A 369 -16.98 -14.23 2.85
C TYR A 369 -15.98 -13.14 3.25
N ALA A 370 -15.71 -12.94 4.55
CA ALA A 370 -14.70 -12.01 5.03
C ALA A 370 -13.27 -12.58 5.03
N GLU A 371 -13.13 -13.86 4.71
CA GLU A 371 -11.85 -14.55 4.57
C GLU A 371 -11.38 -14.50 3.10
N PRO A 372 -10.06 -14.44 2.87
CA PRO A 372 -9.52 -14.51 1.52
C PRO A 372 -9.81 -15.89 0.90
N ILE A 373 -10.15 -15.90 -0.39
CA ILE A 373 -10.24 -17.17 -1.12
C ILE A 373 -8.83 -17.70 -1.39
N SER A 374 -8.69 -19.01 -1.40
CA SER A 374 -7.44 -19.71 -1.72
C SER A 374 -7.26 -19.94 -3.21
N GLY A 375 -8.35 -19.90 -4.00
CA GLY A 375 -8.28 -20.05 -5.45
C GLY A 375 -9.64 -20.19 -6.13
N TYR A 376 -9.56 -20.58 -7.40
CA TYR A 376 -10.69 -20.85 -8.29
C TYR A 376 -10.77 -22.33 -8.60
N ILE A 377 -11.98 -22.87 -8.57
CA ILE A 377 -12.31 -24.23 -9.01
C ILE A 377 -12.84 -24.18 -10.44
N GLU A 378 -12.28 -25.04 -11.30
CA GLU A 378 -12.64 -25.22 -12.71
C GLU A 378 -13.11 -26.64 -13.02
#